data_AF-A0AAD1NY56-F1
#
_entry.id   AF-A0AAD1NY56-F1
#
_cell.length_a   1.000
_cell.length_b   1.000
_cell.length_c   1.000
_cell.angle_alpha   90.00
_cell.angle_beta   90.00
_cell.angle_gamma   90.00
#
_symmetry.space_group_name_H-M   'P 1'
#
loop_
_entity.id
_entity.type
_entity.pdbx_description
1 polymer ?
#
loop_
_entity_poly.entity_id
_entity_poly.type
_entity_poly.pdbx_seq_one_letter_code
_entity_poly.pdbx_strand_id
1 'polypeptide(L)'
;MDLYLLRRLPPLEANVGKRLVKSSKLYLRDSGLVHALLGLRTLEDLLAHPVVGRSYEGFVVENLLRALPEGGEAYFYRTRAGAEVDLVLLLPGGEVLGRGGEAEP
;
A
#
# COMPACT_ATOMS: atom_id res chain seq x y z
N MET A 1 6.70 -2.78 -19.80
CA MET A 1 5.24 -2.68 -20.00
C MET A 1 4.62 -3.34 -18.78
N ASP A 2 4.28 -2.56 -17.76
CA ASP A 2 3.62 -3.10 -16.58
C ASP A 2 2.18 -3.42 -16.96
N LEU A 3 1.75 -4.66 -16.75
CA LEU A 3 0.34 -5.01 -16.85
C LEU A 3 -0.38 -4.19 -15.78
N TYR A 4 -1.25 -3.24 -16.18
CA TYR A 4 -1.97 -2.29 -15.31
C TYR A 4 -2.86 -2.94 -14.22
N LEU A 5 -2.79 -4.26 -14.06
CA LEU A 5 -3.47 -5.04 -13.03
C LEU A 5 -2.78 -4.99 -11.67
N LEU A 6 -1.46 -4.75 -11.62
CA LEU A 6 -0.69 -4.79 -10.39
C LEU A 6 -0.23 -3.39 -9.95
N ARG A 7 -0.35 -3.14 -8.65
CA ARG A 7 0.30 -2.03 -7.96
C ARG A 7 1.48 -2.58 -7.18
N ARG A 8 2.67 -2.04 -7.45
CA ARG A 8 3.87 -2.28 -6.65
C ARG A 8 4.17 -1.07 -5.78
N LEU A 9 4.20 -1.26 -4.47
CA LEU A 9 4.72 -0.29 -3.51
C LEU A 9 6.18 -0.65 -3.17
N PRO A 10 7.16 0.21 -3.48
CA PRO A 10 8.52 0.01 -3.03
C PRO A 10 8.62 0.18 -1.50
N PRO A 11 9.58 -0.49 -0.84
CA PRO A 11 9.84 -0.21 0.57
C PRO A 11 10.37 1.22 0.71
N LEU A 12 9.95 1.93 1.74
CA LEU A 12 10.57 3.19 2.11
C LEU A 12 12.01 2.90 2.55
N GLU A 13 12.98 3.34 1.75
CA GLU A 13 14.40 3.21 2.06
C GLU A 13 14.78 4.23 3.13
N ALA A 14 14.56 3.89 4.39
CA ALA A 14 15.12 4.67 5.49
C ALA A 14 16.64 4.43 5.51
N ASN A 15 17.45 5.50 5.46
CA ASN A 15 18.92 5.52 5.62
C ASN A 15 19.39 5.05 7.02
N VAL A 16 18.75 4.02 7.57
CA VAL A 16 19.06 3.41 8.85
C VAL A 16 19.87 2.17 8.51
N GLY A 17 21.11 2.07 9.00
CA GLY A 17 22.11 1.03 8.70
C GLY A 17 21.74 -0.43 9.01
N LYS A 18 20.47 -0.80 8.91
CA LYS A 18 19.93 -2.15 9.07
C LYS A 18 19.17 -2.53 7.79
N ARG A 19 19.73 -3.48 7.04
CA ARG A 19 19.14 -4.13 5.85
C ARG A 19 17.62 -4.36 6.04
N LEU A 20 16.83 -3.56 5.31
CA LEU A 20 15.38 -3.66 5.15
C LEU A 20 14.96 -4.96 4.45
N VAL A 21 13.70 -5.36 4.65
CA VAL A 21 13.05 -6.44 3.90
C VAL A 21 12.87 -5.96 2.45
N LYS A 22 13.56 -6.61 1.50
CA LYS A 22 13.70 -6.13 0.12
C LYS A 22 12.50 -6.40 -0.81
N SER A 23 11.46 -7.10 -0.34
CA SER A 23 10.32 -7.45 -1.20
C SER A 23 9.29 -6.33 -1.21
N SER A 24 9.05 -5.73 -2.37
CA SER A 24 7.96 -4.77 -2.59
C SER A 24 6.60 -5.35 -2.19
N LYS A 25 5.68 -4.50 -1.72
CA LYS A 25 4.29 -4.90 -1.49
C LYS A 25 3.51 -4.84 -2.80
N LEU A 26 2.72 -5.88 -3.08
CA LEU A 26 1.98 -6.03 -4.34
C LEU A 26 0.47 -6.14 -4.09
N TYR A 27 -0.30 -5.34 -4.81
CA TYR A 27 -1.76 -5.37 -4.82
C TYR A 27 -2.29 -5.60 -6.23
N LEU A 28 -3.44 -6.26 -6.33
CA LEU A 28 -4.27 -6.19 -7.52
C LEU A 28 -5.05 -4.88 -7.47
N ARG A 29 -5.03 -4.13 -8.57
CA ARG A 29 -5.59 -2.76 -8.64
C ARG A 29 -7.10 -2.72 -8.70
N ASP A 30 -7.73 -3.81 -9.13
CA ASP A 30 -9.19 -3.89 -9.29
C ASP A 30 -9.76 -4.98 -8.38
N SER A 31 -10.37 -4.57 -7.28
CA SER A 31 -11.06 -5.47 -6.36
C SER A 31 -12.30 -6.11 -6.99
N GLY A 32 -13.00 -5.40 -7.87
CA GLY A 32 -14.19 -5.92 -8.55
C GLY A 32 -13.86 -7.06 -9.50
N LEU A 33 -12.76 -6.94 -10.26
CA LEU A 33 -12.25 -8.04 -11.08
C LEU A 33 -11.86 -9.24 -10.22
N VAL A 34 -11.19 -9.01 -9.08
CA VAL A 34 -10.85 -10.09 -8.14
C VAL A 34 -12.10 -10.78 -7.62
N HIS A 35 -13.11 -10.03 -7.19
CA HIS A 35 -14.37 -10.56 -6.67
C HIS A 35 -15.13 -11.36 -7.73
N ALA A 36 -15.20 -10.83 -8.96
CA ALA A 36 -15.83 -11.50 -10.09
C ALA A 36 -15.14 -12.83 -10.45
N LEU A 37 -13.80 -12.86 -10.49
CA LEU A 37 -13.03 -14.07 -10.79
C LEU A 37 -13.14 -15.13 -9.68
N LEU A 38 -13.32 -14.72 -8.43
CA LEU A 38 -13.56 -15.61 -7.29
C LEU A 38 -15.04 -16.01 -7.14
N GLY A 39 -15.93 -15.49 -7.99
CA GLY A 39 -17.36 -15.77 -7.92
C GLY A 39 -18.07 -15.18 -6.70
N LEU A 40 -17.49 -14.13 -6.07
CA LEU A 40 -18.08 -13.44 -4.93
C LEU A 40 -19.14 -12.46 -5.44
N ARG A 41 -20.42 -12.77 -5.22
CA ARG A 41 -21.55 -12.03 -5.82
C ARG A 41 -22.33 -11.22 -4.80
N THR A 42 -22.27 -11.62 -3.54
CA THR A 42 -22.95 -10.96 -2.43
C THR A 42 -21.96 -10.39 -1.42
N LEU A 43 -22.43 -9.49 -0.56
CA LEU A 43 -21.62 -8.97 0.54
C LEU A 43 -21.26 -10.09 1.52
N GLU A 44 -22.19 -11.01 1.77
CA GLU A 44 -22.00 -12.17 2.62
C GLU A 44 -20.89 -13.08 2.09
N ASP A 45 -20.85 -13.35 0.77
CA ASP A 45 -19.77 -14.12 0.14
C ASP A 45 -18.42 -13.44 0.36
N LEU A 46 -18.37 -12.13 0.17
CA LEU A 46 -17.13 -11.35 0.34
C LEU A 46 -16.65 -11.39 1.79
N LEU A 47 -17.52 -11.09 2.75
CA LEU A 47 -17.17 -11.05 4.17
C LEU A 47 -16.76 -12.43 4.72
N ALA A 48 -17.28 -13.52 4.14
CA ALA A 48 -16.88 -14.88 4.48
C ALA A 48 -15.56 -15.32 3.81
N HIS A 49 -15.09 -14.62 2.78
CA HIS A 49 -13.91 -15.01 2.01
C HIS A 49 -12.63 -14.32 2.51
N PRO A 50 -11.50 -15.05 2.70
CA PRO A 50 -10.25 -14.46 3.21
C PRO A 50 -9.62 -13.37 2.32
N VAL A 51 -10.13 -13.19 1.10
CA VAL A 51 -9.66 -12.14 0.18
C VAL A 51 -10.12 -10.75 0.59
N VAL A 52 -11.16 -10.64 1.44
CA VAL A 52 -11.77 -9.36 1.79
C VAL A 52 -10.74 -8.36 2.31
N GLY A 53 -9.87 -8.77 3.23
CA GLY A 53 -8.83 -7.89 3.77
C GLY A 53 -7.90 -7.38 2.69
N ARG A 54 -7.29 -8.27 1.91
CA ARG A 54 -6.30 -7.89 0.89
C ARG A 54 -6.90 -7.10 -0.27
N SER A 55 -8.13 -7.44 -0.68
CA SER A 55 -8.84 -6.71 -1.75
C SER A 55 -9.32 -5.33 -1.29
N TYR A 56 -9.75 -5.19 -0.03
CA TYR A 56 -10.10 -3.91 0.58
C TYR A 56 -8.87 -3.00 0.74
N GLU A 57 -7.78 -3.53 1.27
CA GLU A 57 -6.51 -2.79 1.40
C GLU A 57 -6.02 -2.30 0.02
N GLY A 58 -6.02 -3.18 -0.99
CA GLY A 58 -5.68 -2.82 -2.37
C GLY A 58 -6.60 -1.75 -2.97
N PHE A 59 -7.91 -1.84 -2.71
CA PHE A 59 -8.88 -0.82 -3.12
C PHE A 59 -8.58 0.53 -2.48
N VAL A 60 -8.35 0.58 -1.16
CA VAL A 60 -8.03 1.83 -0.44
C VAL A 60 -6.72 2.43 -0.96
N VAL A 61 -5.67 1.63 -1.10
CA VAL A 61 -4.38 2.07 -1.65
C VAL A 61 -4.57 2.67 -3.04
N GLU A 62 -5.27 1.98 -3.94
CA GLU A 62 -5.46 2.47 -5.31
C GLU A 62 -6.28 3.77 -5.36
N ASN A 63 -7.29 3.93 -4.50
CA ASN A 63 -8.03 5.19 -4.40
C ASN A 63 -7.15 6.34 -3.90
N LEU A 64 -6.32 6.11 -2.87
CA LEU A 64 -5.42 7.13 -2.34
C LEU A 64 -4.35 7.53 -3.34
N LEU A 65 -3.80 6.56 -4.09
CA LEU A 65 -2.81 6.85 -5.15
C LEU A 65 -3.40 7.62 -6.33
N ARG A 66 -4.70 7.45 -6.62
CA ARG A 66 -5.40 8.26 -7.63
C ARG A 66 -5.66 9.69 -7.16
N ALA A 67 -5.81 9.89 -5.86
CA ALA A 67 -5.98 11.20 -5.24
C ALA A 67 -4.64 11.90 -4.91
N LEU A 68 -3.52 11.19 -5.03
CA LEU A 68 -2.19 11.73 -4.74
C LEU A 68 -1.84 12.82 -5.75
N PRO A 69 -1.45 14.03 -5.29
CA PRO A 69 -1.04 15.10 -6.19
C PRO A 69 0.18 14.71 -7.05
N GLU A 70 0.30 15.35 -8.20
CA GLU A 70 1.46 15.15 -9.09
C GLU A 70 2.77 15.45 -8.37
N GLY A 71 3.76 14.58 -8.53
CA GLY A 71 5.03 14.64 -7.81
C GLY A 71 5.00 14.01 -6.42
N GLY A 72 3.86 13.50 -5.97
CA GLY A 72 3.77 12.72 -4.74
C GLY A 72 4.31 11.29 -4.95
N GLU A 73 4.82 10.71 -3.87
CA GLU A 73 5.43 9.37 -3.89
C GLU A 73 4.76 8.44 -2.89
N ALA A 74 4.80 7.13 -3.16
CA ALA A 74 4.14 6.14 -2.34
C ALA A 74 5.01 4.92 -2.05
N TYR A 75 4.98 4.50 -0.79
CA TYR A 75 5.85 3.47 -0.25
C TYR A 75 5.08 2.57 0.72
N PHE A 76 5.68 1.45 1.11
CA PHE A 76 5.30 0.73 2.33
C PHE A 76 6.48 0.70 3.30
N TYR A 77 6.22 0.49 4.58
CA TYR A 77 7.27 0.41 5.60
C TYR A 77 7.08 -0.81 6.48
N ARG A 78 8.15 -1.56 6.73
CA ARG A 78 8.13 -2.70 7.65
C ARG A 78 9.45 -2.81 8.40
N THR A 79 9.38 -2.90 9.73
CA THR A 79 10.53 -3.14 10.59
C THR A 79 10.81 -4.64 10.72
N ARG A 80 12.03 -5.00 11.14
CA ARG A 80 12.37 -6.39 11.48
C ARG A 80 11.63 -6.92 12.72
N ALA A 81 11.20 -6.03 13.61
CA ALA A 81 10.45 -6.38 14.80
C ALA A 81 8.97 -6.69 14.50
N GLY A 82 8.55 -6.61 13.23
CA GLY A 82 7.20 -6.96 12.79
C GLY A 82 6.23 -5.79 12.71
N ALA A 83 6.62 -4.57 13.10
CA ALA A 83 5.79 -3.39 12.88
C ALA A 83 5.70 -3.07 11.39
N GLU A 84 4.49 -2.86 10.87
CA GLU A 84 4.20 -2.63 9.45
C GLU A 84 3.29 -1.40 9.30
N VAL A 85 3.58 -0.61 8.26
CA VAL A 85 2.74 0.45 7.73
C VAL A 85 2.54 0.14 6.25
N ASP A 86 1.31 -0.13 5.87
CA ASP A 86 0.97 -0.64 4.54
C ASP A 86 1.14 0.41 3.43
N LEU A 87 0.94 1.69 3.76
CA LEU A 87 1.06 2.81 2.84
C LEU A 87 1.66 4.03 3.54
N VAL A 88 2.71 4.58 2.95
CA VAL A 88 3.32 5.87 3.31
C VAL A 88 3.25 6.74 2.06
N LEU A 89 2.69 7.94 2.20
CA LEU A 89 2.59 8.93 1.12
C LEU A 89 3.51 10.10 1.43
N LEU A 90 4.36 10.47 0.48
CA LEU A 90 5.12 11.70 0.50
C LEU A 90 4.41 12.70 -0.41
N LEU A 91 3.88 13.77 0.18
CA LEU A 91 3.25 14.82 -0.59
C LEU A 91 4.34 15.69 -1.27
N PRO A 92 4.04 16.25 -2.45
CA PRO A 92 4.92 17.25 -3.05
C PRO A 92 5.18 18.39 -2.04
N GLY A 93 6.44 18.78 -1.86
CA GLY A 93 6.81 19.84 -0.92
C GLY A 93 7.20 19.39 0.49
N GLY A 94 7.20 18.08 0.79
CA GLY A 94 7.91 17.53 1.94
C GLY A 94 7.18 17.55 3.28
N GLU A 95 5.88 17.86 3.33
CA GLU A 95 5.10 17.61 4.55
C GLU A 95 4.85 16.11 4.72
N VAL A 96 5.71 15.47 5.49
CA VAL A 96 5.48 14.13 6.02
C VAL A 96 4.35 14.25 7.04
N LEU A 97 3.13 13.89 6.65
CA LEU A 97 2.00 13.77 7.59
C LEU A 97 2.18 12.50 8.45
N GLY A 98 3.10 12.59 9.41
CA GLY A 98 3.41 11.55 10.37
C GLY A 98 3.93 12.18 11.65
N ARG A 99 3.01 12.65 12.51
CA ARG A 99 3.38 13.07 13.87
C ARG A 99 3.91 11.86 14.63
N GLY A 100 5.20 11.86 14.92
CA GLY A 100 5.83 10.87 15.78
C GLY A 100 7.35 11.01 15.87
N GLY A 101 7.82 12.05 16.56
CA GLY A 101 9.17 12.07 17.16
C GLY A 101 10.28 12.69 16.31
N GLU A 102 10.70 13.88 16.74
CA GLU A 102 12.04 14.48 16.67
C GLU A 102 13.10 13.82 15.77
N ALA A 103 13.62 14.59 14.81
CA ALA A 103 15.06 14.66 14.54
C ALA A 103 15.39 15.88 13.65
N GLU A 104 15.85 16.96 14.29
CA GLU A 104 16.90 17.86 13.78
C GLU A 104 18.26 17.10 13.83
N PRO A 105 19.32 17.49 13.10
CA PRO A 105 19.72 18.88 12.79
C PRO A 105 19.73 19.27 11.30
#